data_AF-G4TK47-F1
#
_entry.id   AF-G4TK47-F1
#
_cell.length_a   1.000
_cell.length_b   1.000
_cell.length_c   1.000
_cell.angle_alpha   90.00
_cell.angle_beta   90.00
_cell.angle_gamma   90.00
#
_symmetry.space_group_name_H-M   'P 1'
#
loop_
_entity.id
_entity.type
_entity.pdbx_description
1 polymer ?
#
loop_
_entity_poly.entity_id
_entity_poly.type
_entity_poly.pdbx_seq_one_letter_code
_entity_poly.pdbx_strand_id
1 'polypeptide(L)'
;MYIPEVQAKLHEHGIQSVVIFGIESHVCVLQTVLELLSSGYSVHVVADAVSSCNKEEIPIALASLRQAGAVITTSESLAFQLMQDAGSPNFKEFSSLVKAEKQAIANSLRDLCGDGTPKSAL
;
A
#
# COMPACT_ATOMS: atom_id res chain seq x y z
N MET A 1 10.36 7.47 9.14
CA MET A 1 10.63 8.29 10.32
C MET A 1 9.85 9.58 10.16
N TYR A 2 9.24 10.06 11.23
CA TYR A 2 8.50 11.32 11.27
C TYR A 2 9.41 12.48 11.74
N ILE A 3 10.44 12.78 10.94
CA ILE A 3 11.49 13.77 11.25
C ILE A 3 11.00 15.23 11.14
N PRO A 4 11.63 16.22 11.81
CA PRO A 4 11.16 17.61 11.91
C PRO A 4 10.79 18.25 10.57
N GLU A 5 11.56 18.00 9.51
CA GLU A 5 11.31 18.54 8.18
C GLU A 5 9.98 18.03 7.59
N VAL A 6 9.64 16.76 7.84
CA VAL A 6 8.36 16.16 7.41
C VAL A 6 7.22 16.68 8.27
N GLN A 7 7.44 16.83 9.59
CA GLN A 7 6.41 17.39 10.49
C GLN A 7 6.02 18.81 10.06
N ALA A 8 7.02 19.66 9.78
CA ALA A 8 6.79 21.02 9.31
C ALA A 8 5.97 21.04 8.02
N LYS A 9 6.28 20.16 7.06
CA LYS A 9 5.53 20.06 5.80
C LYS A 9 4.10 19.57 5.99
N LEU A 10 3.88 18.55 6.81
CA LEU A 10 2.52 18.05 7.08
C LEU A 10 1.67 19.12 7.78
N HIS A 11 2.27 19.90 8.71
CA HIS A 11 1.59 20.99 9.38
C HIS A 11 1.30 22.18 8.44
N GLU A 12 2.28 22.61 7.64
CA GLU A 12 2.14 23.70 6.66
C GLU A 12 0.98 23.45 5.69
N HIS A 13 0.79 22.20 5.26
CA HIS A 13 -0.27 21.81 4.34
C HIS A 13 -1.59 21.40 5.02
N GLY A 14 -1.67 21.48 6.35
CA GLY A 14 -2.90 21.12 7.10
C GLY A 14 -3.33 19.67 6.90
N ILE A 15 -2.38 18.77 6.70
CA ILE A 15 -2.64 17.36 6.41
C ILE A 15 -3.19 16.68 7.68
N GLN A 16 -4.21 15.83 7.52
CA GLN A 16 -4.83 15.08 8.61
C GLN A 16 -4.74 13.56 8.41
N SER A 17 -4.62 13.13 7.15
CA SER A 17 -4.53 11.72 6.77
C SER A 17 -3.26 11.46 5.98
N VAL A 18 -2.57 10.36 6.28
CA VAL A 18 -1.30 9.98 5.65
C VAL A 18 -1.39 8.57 5.12
N VAL A 19 -0.95 8.36 3.88
CA VAL A 19 -0.78 7.04 3.26
C VAL A 19 0.68 6.65 3.35
N ILE A 20 0.96 5.46 3.89
CA ILE A 20 2.31 4.92 4.05
C ILE A 20 2.46 3.62 3.25
N PHE A 21 3.58 3.54 2.54
CA PHE A 21 4.06 2.35 1.82
C PHE A 21 5.59 2.39 1.77
N GLY A 22 6.24 1.25 1.45
CA GLY A 22 7.69 1.13 1.34
C GLY A 22 8.29 0.02 2.20
N ILE A 23 9.57 0.19 2.55
CA ILE A 23 10.36 -0.81 3.27
C ILE A 23 11.17 -0.16 4.42
N GLU A 24 11.53 -0.89 5.47
CA GLU A 24 11.09 -2.25 5.79
C GLU A 24 9.83 -2.25 6.67
N SER A 25 8.96 -3.24 6.46
CA SER A 25 7.65 -3.38 7.13
C SER A 25 7.74 -3.22 8.64
N HIS A 26 8.69 -3.91 9.27
CA HIS A 26 8.88 -4.00 10.72
C HIS A 26 9.85 -2.97 11.29
N VAL A 27 10.53 -2.19 10.44
CA VAL A 27 11.51 -1.18 10.86
C VAL A 27 10.99 0.21 10.57
N CYS A 28 11.28 0.74 9.38
CA CYS A 28 10.97 2.11 9.02
C CYS A 28 9.46 2.32 8.88
N VAL A 29 8.73 1.38 8.27
CA VAL A 29 7.27 1.51 8.11
C VAL A 29 6.59 1.49 9.48
N LEU A 30 6.87 0.46 10.30
CA LEU A 30 6.33 0.32 11.65
C LEU A 30 6.55 1.58 12.49
N GLN A 31 7.81 2.03 12.63
CA GLN A 31 8.14 3.18 13.47
C GLN A 31 7.46 4.46 12.97
N THR A 32 7.49 4.73 11.66
CA THR A 32 6.85 5.93 11.08
C THR A 32 5.35 5.99 11.37
N VAL A 33 4.66 4.86 11.19
CA VAL A 33 3.21 4.81 11.38
C VAL A 33 2.87 5.03 12.86
N LEU A 34 3.62 4.42 13.77
CA LEU A 34 3.41 4.61 15.21
C LEU A 34 3.62 6.08 15.62
N GLU A 35 4.66 6.74 15.11
CA GLU A 35 4.92 8.17 15.36
C GLU A 35 3.79 9.06 14.84
N LEU A 36 3.32 8.82 13.60
CA LEU A 36 2.21 9.56 13.00
C LEU A 36 0.90 9.36 13.75
N LEU A 37 0.57 8.12 14.13
CA LEU A 37 -0.61 7.81 14.94
C LEU A 37 -0.56 8.52 16.30
N SER A 38 0.60 8.48 16.98
CA SER A 38 0.78 9.17 18.27
C SER A 38 0.67 10.69 18.17
N SER A 39 0.89 11.23 16.97
CA SER A 39 0.76 12.66 16.66
C SER A 39 -0.66 13.04 16.18
N GLY A 40 -1.60 12.11 16.19
CA GLY A 40 -3.02 12.36 15.88
C GLY A 40 -3.40 12.27 14.41
N TYR A 41 -2.52 11.77 13.53
CA TYR A 41 -2.85 11.56 12.13
C TYR A 41 -3.69 10.29 11.92
N SER A 42 -4.59 10.33 10.92
CA SER A 42 -5.23 9.12 10.40
C SER A 42 -4.28 8.43 9.41
N VAL A 43 -3.77 7.25 9.75
CA VAL A 43 -2.75 6.58 8.94
C VAL A 43 -3.32 5.37 8.19
N HIS A 44 -3.10 5.33 6.88
CA HIS A 44 -3.44 4.22 6.00
C HIS A 44 -2.16 3.53 5.52
N VAL A 45 -2.05 2.22 5.70
CA VAL A 45 -0.87 1.43 5.27
C VAL A 45 -1.27 0.53 4.11
N VAL A 46 -0.53 0.63 3.00
CA VAL A 46 -0.82 -0.08 1.75
C VAL A 46 -0.11 -1.43 1.74
N ALA A 47 -0.83 -2.51 2.09
CA ALA A 47 -0.25 -3.82 2.38
C ALA A 47 0.51 -4.45 1.19
N ASP A 48 0.00 -4.25 -0.03
CA ASP A 48 0.61 -4.71 -1.29
C ASP A 48 1.76 -3.82 -1.79
N ALA A 49 2.03 -2.71 -1.09
CA ALA A 49 3.17 -1.83 -1.34
C ALA A 49 4.14 -1.74 -0.15
N VAL A 50 4.03 -2.68 0.80
CA VAL A 50 4.93 -2.82 1.95
C VAL A 50 5.67 -4.15 1.85
N SER A 51 6.98 -4.13 2.13
CA SER A 51 7.82 -5.32 2.07
C SER A 51 8.95 -5.31 3.11
N SER A 52 9.63 -6.44 3.25
CA SER A 52 10.82 -6.63 4.08
C SER A 52 11.66 -7.76 3.50
N CYS A 53 12.96 -7.76 3.82
CA CYS A 53 13.86 -8.86 3.47
C CYS A 53 13.39 -10.21 4.05
N ASN A 54 12.82 -10.20 5.25
CA ASN A 54 12.22 -11.36 5.90
C ASN A 54 10.71 -11.34 5.65
N LYS A 55 10.22 -12.26 4.82
CA LYS A 55 8.79 -12.29 4.42
C LYS A 55 7.85 -12.51 5.60
N GLU A 56 8.32 -13.17 6.66
CA GLU A 56 7.57 -13.44 7.90
C GLU A 56 7.28 -12.16 8.68
N GLU A 57 8.13 -11.13 8.55
CA GLU A 57 7.98 -9.84 9.24
C GLU A 57 6.83 -8.98 8.68
N ILE A 58 6.49 -9.16 7.40
CA ILE A 58 5.43 -8.37 6.74
C ILE A 58 4.07 -8.56 7.43
N PRO A 59 3.51 -9.77 7.55
CA PRO A 59 2.20 -9.95 8.18
C PRO A 59 2.21 -9.61 9.68
N ILE A 60 3.32 -9.82 10.38
CA ILE A 60 3.46 -9.49 11.81
C ILE A 60 3.41 -7.98 12.00
N ALA A 61 4.20 -7.22 11.24
CA ALA A 61 4.20 -5.76 11.32
C ALA A 61 2.83 -5.17 10.95
N LEU A 62 2.18 -5.66 9.89
CA LEU A 62 0.86 -5.19 9.48
C LEU A 62 -0.22 -5.49 10.53
N ALA A 63 -0.14 -6.63 11.21
CA ALA A 63 -1.05 -6.96 12.31
C ALA A 63 -0.86 -6.01 13.51
N SER A 64 0.38 -5.75 13.90
CA SER A 64 0.72 -4.79 14.96
C SER A 64 0.23 -3.38 14.64
N LEU A 65 0.44 -2.92 13.40
CA LEU A 65 -0.02 -1.61 12.93
C LEU A 65 -1.54 -1.49 12.93
N ARG A 66 -2.24 -2.56 12.52
CA ARG A 66 -3.70 -2.62 12.63
C ARG A 66 -4.16 -2.46 14.08
N GLN A 67 -3.52 -3.16 15.01
CA GLN A 67 -3.85 -3.08 16.43
C GLN A 67 -3.56 -1.70 17.03
N ALA A 68 -2.51 -1.02 16.53
CA ALA A 68 -2.18 0.33 16.94
C ALA A 68 -3.15 1.41 16.41
N GLY A 69 -4.05 1.07 15.49
CA GLY A 69 -5.06 1.97 14.94
C GLY A 69 -4.83 2.42 13.49
N ALA A 70 -3.82 1.87 12.80
CA ALA A 70 -3.66 2.12 11.37
C ALA A 70 -4.73 1.37 10.55
N VAL A 71 -5.22 2.01 9.49
CA VAL A 71 -6.07 1.35 8.50
C VAL A 71 -5.19 0.59 7.52
N ILE A 72 -5.24 -0.74 7.56
CA ILE A 72 -4.55 -1.57 6.57
C ILE A 72 -5.44 -1.69 5.33
N THR A 73 -4.96 -1.20 4.19
CA THR A 73 -5.65 -1.19 2.90
C THR A 73 -4.77 -1.78 1.79
N THR A 74 -5.24 -1.77 0.55
CA THR A 74 -4.47 -2.11 -0.65
C THR A 74 -4.43 -0.93 -1.61
N SER A 75 -3.50 -0.94 -2.56
CA SER A 75 -3.33 0.14 -3.53
C SER A 75 -4.61 0.37 -4.35
N GLU A 76 -5.26 -0.71 -4.81
CA GLU A 76 -6.52 -0.66 -5.54
C GLU A 76 -7.67 -0.12 -4.67
N SER A 77 -7.81 -0.62 -3.44
CA SER A 77 -8.86 -0.16 -2.51
C SER A 77 -8.68 1.31 -2.18
N LEU A 78 -7.45 1.75 -1.88
CA LEU A 78 -7.15 3.16 -1.57
C LEU A 78 -7.53 4.06 -2.74
N ALA A 79 -7.16 3.68 -3.97
CA ALA A 79 -7.43 4.50 -5.12
C ALA A 79 -8.93 4.68 -5.36
N PHE A 80 -9.73 3.61 -5.25
CA PHE A 80 -11.19 3.73 -5.36
C PHE A 80 -11.81 4.49 -4.18
N GLN A 81 -11.26 4.38 -2.96
CA GLN A 81 -11.70 5.18 -1.81
C GLN A 81 -11.52 6.68 -2.06
N LEU A 82 -10.42 7.10 -2.69
CA LEU A 82 -10.16 8.50 -3.04
C LEU A 82 -11.10 9.01 -4.13
N MET A 83 -11.61 8.14 -5.00
CA MET A 83 -12.53 8.52 -6.08
C MET A 83 -13.97 8.70 -5.62
N GLN A 84 -14.34 8.08 -4.50
CA GLN A 84 -15.65 8.12 -3.83
C GLN A 84 -16.85 7.57 -4.63
N ASP A 85 -17.00 7.93 -5.91
CA ASP A 85 -18.15 7.61 -6.74
C ASP A 85 -17.74 7.11 -8.14
N ALA A 86 -18.44 6.08 -8.63
CA ALA A 86 -18.32 5.56 -9.99
C ALA A 86 -18.80 6.54 -11.07
N GLY A 87 -19.63 7.52 -10.69
CA GLY A 87 -20.06 8.63 -11.55
C GLY A 87 -19.00 9.73 -11.74
N SER A 88 -17.86 9.66 -11.03
CA SER A 88 -16.80 10.66 -11.15
C SER A 88 -16.25 10.71 -12.59
N PRO A 89 -15.94 11.90 -13.15
CA PRO A 89 -15.46 12.06 -14.52
C PRO A 89 -14.24 11.17 -14.84
N ASN A 90 -13.39 10.95 -13.85
CA ASN A 90 -12.14 10.18 -14.01
C ASN A 90 -12.34 8.68 -13.75
N PHE A 91 -13.54 8.24 -13.37
CA PHE A 91 -13.75 6.85 -12.93
C PHE A 91 -13.52 5.83 -14.02
N LYS A 92 -14.10 6.06 -15.19
CA LYS A 92 -14.00 5.13 -16.31
C LYS A 92 -12.55 5.00 -16.79
N GLU A 93 -11.81 6.10 -16.84
CA GLU A 93 -10.41 6.13 -17.24
C GLU A 93 -9.54 5.36 -16.23
N PHE A 94 -9.67 5.68 -14.94
CA PHE A 94 -8.92 4.99 -13.88
C PHE A 94 -9.26 3.49 -13.81
N SER A 95 -10.55 3.12 -13.85
CA SER A 95 -10.97 1.72 -13.86
C SER A 95 -10.44 0.95 -15.07
N SER A 96 -10.32 1.61 -16.22
CA SER A 96 -9.73 1.02 -17.42
C SER A 96 -8.23 0.80 -17.25
N LEU A 97 -7.52 1.75 -16.64
CA LEU A 97 -6.09 1.63 -16.33
C LEU A 97 -5.80 0.48 -15.38
N VAL A 98 -6.56 0.34 -14.29
CA VAL A 98 -6.42 -0.78 -13.34
C VAL A 98 -6.59 -2.14 -14.05
N LYS A 99 -7.57 -2.25 -14.95
CA LYS A 99 -7.79 -3.48 -15.73
C LYS A 99 -6.65 -3.76 -16.70
N ALA A 100 -6.15 -2.73 -17.38
CA ALA A 100 -5.06 -2.85 -18.35
C ALA A 100 -3.76 -3.32 -17.67
N GLU A 101 -3.40 -2.71 -16.54
CA GLU A 101 -2.23 -3.11 -15.74
C GLU A 101 -2.34 -4.56 -15.26
N LYS A 102 -3.49 -4.96 -14.72
CA LYS A 102 -3.71 -6.35 -14.30
C LYS A 102 -3.49 -7.35 -15.44
N GLN A 103 -3.95 -7.01 -16.65
CA GLN A 103 -3.75 -7.85 -17.84
C GLN A 103 -2.29 -7.86 -18.29
N ALA A 104 -1.62 -6.71 -18.29
CA ALA A 104 -0.21 -6.58 -18.64
C ALA A 104 0.68 -7.40 -17.70
N ILE A 105 0.47 -7.27 -16.39
CA ILE A 105 1.21 -8.05 -15.37
C ILE A 105 0.96 -9.56 -15.58
N ALA A 106 -0.29 -9.98 -15.78
CA ALA A 106 -0.61 -11.39 -16.01
C ALA A 106 0.06 -11.95 -17.28
N ASN A 107 0.14 -11.17 -18.35
CA ASN A 107 0.83 -11.56 -19.57
C ASN A 107 2.35 -11.66 -19.35
N SER A 108 2.97 -10.64 -18.75
CA SER A 108 4.40 -10.63 -18.45
C SER A 108 4.81 -11.81 -17.55
N LEU A 109 3.99 -12.15 -16.55
CA LEU A 109 4.24 -13.31 -15.69
C LEU A 109 4.17 -14.63 -16.45
N ARG A 110 3.24 -14.77 -17.41
CA ARG A 110 3.19 -15.96 -18.28
C ARG A 110 4.42 -16.05 -19.17
N ASP A 111 4.86 -14.92 -19.73
CA ASP A 111 6.03 -14.89 -20.60
C ASP A 111 7.33 -15.21 -19.83
N LEU A 112 7.45 -14.73 -18.58
CA LEU A 112 8.64 -14.94 -17.75
C LEU A 112 8.67 -16.29 -17.04
N CYS A 113 7.52 -16.80 -16.58
CA CYS A 113 7.43 -17.98 -15.73
C CYS A 113 6.78 -19.21 -16.42
N GLY A 114 6.25 -19.04 -17.63
CA GLY A 114 5.45 -20.05 -18.32
C GLY A 114 4.04 -20.22 -17.73
N ASP A 115 3.23 -21.06 -18.37
CA ASP A 115 1.79 -21.25 -18.09
C ASP A 115 1.49 -21.91 -16.73
N GLY A 116 2.53 -22.20 -15.92
CA GLY A 116 2.39 -22.92 -14.66
C GLY A 116 1.90 -24.35 -14.79
N THR A 117 1.77 -24.90 -16.02
CA THR A 117 1.50 -26.33 -16.19
C THR A 117 2.70 -27.10 -15.65
N PRO A 118 2.53 -27.94 -14.59
CA PRO A 118 3.60 -28.80 -14.15
C PRO A 118 4.03 -29.64 -15.35
N LYS A 119 5.29 -29.51 -15.77
CA LYS A 119 5.87 -30.47 -16.72
C LYS A 119 5.68 -31.83 -16.07
N SER A 120 4.84 -32.68 -16.67
CA SER A 120 4.58 -34.03 -16.20
C SER A 120 5.92 -34.71 -15.94
N ALA A 121 6.19 -35.05 -14.69
CA ALA A 121 7.35 -35.83 -14.32
C ALA A 121 7.23 -37.19 -15.02
N LEU A 122 8.13 -37.44 -15.98
CA LEU A 122 8.50 -38.77 -16.45
C LEU A 122 9.60 -39.32 -15.55
#